data_AF-A0A9I9EDU5-F1
#
_entry.id   AF-A0A9I9EDU5-F1
#
_cell.length_a   1.000
_cell.length_b   1.000
_cell.length_c   1.000
_cell.angle_alpha   90.00
_cell.angle_beta   90.00
_cell.angle_gamma   90.00
#
_symmetry.space_group_name_H-M   'P 1'
#
loop_
_entity.id
_entity.type
_entity.pdbx_description
1 polymer ?
#
loop_
_entity_poly.entity_id
_entity_poly.type
_entity_poly.pdbx_seq_one_letter_code
_entity_poly.pdbx_strand_id
1 'polypeptide(L)' 'MGRVLSVGDGIARVYGLKEIQAGEMVEFSSGVKGIALNLENENVGIVVFGSDTAIKEGDLVK' A
#
# COMPACT_ATOMS: atom_id res chain seq x y z
N MET A 1 0.97 0.08 10.31
CA MET A 1 1.98 -0.76 9.62
C MET A 1 1.32 -1.91 8.90
N GLY A 2 1.72 -2.13 7.66
CA GLY A 2 1.27 -3.22 6.80
C GLY A 2 2.41 -3.80 6.00
N ARG A 3 2.08 -4.85 5.23
CA ARG A 3 3.03 -5.57 4.39
C ARG A 3 2.46 -5.78 2.99
N VAL A 4 3.24 -5.48 1.97
CA VAL A 4 2.83 -5.64 0.57
C VAL A 4 2.66 -7.14 0.28
N LEU A 5 1.49 -7.50 -0.25
CA LEU A 5 1.16 -8.84 -0.75
C LEU A 5 1.43 -8.94 -2.26
N SER A 6 1.08 -7.89 -3.00
CA SER A 6 1.32 -7.82 -4.44
C SER A 6 1.33 -6.37 -4.88
N VAL A 7 1.97 -6.10 -6.01
CA VAL A 7 1.95 -4.78 -6.66
C VAL A 7 1.95 -4.95 -8.17
N GLY A 8 1.18 -4.11 -8.86
CA GLY A 8 1.13 -4.06 -10.31
C GLY A 8 0.14 -3.02 -10.79
N ASP A 9 0.38 -2.45 -11.97
CA ASP A 9 -0.45 -1.42 -12.59
C ASP A 9 -0.71 -0.22 -11.67
N GLY A 10 0.28 0.14 -10.84
CA GLY A 10 0.17 1.25 -9.88
C GLY A 10 -0.73 0.98 -8.68
N ILE A 11 -1.12 -0.28 -8.43
CA ILE A 11 -1.91 -0.69 -7.27
C ILE A 11 -1.13 -1.70 -6.43
N ALA A 12 -0.93 -1.38 -5.16
CA ALA A 12 -0.39 -2.32 -4.18
C ALA A 12 -1.51 -2.87 -3.29
N ARG A 13 -1.51 -4.19 -3.09
CA ARG A 13 -2.34 -4.83 -2.06
C ARG A 13 -1.51 -5.02 -0.81
N VAL A 14 -2.03 -4.55 0.32
CA VAL A 14 -1.29 -4.53 1.59
C VAL A 14 -2.09 -5.21 2.68
N TYR A 15 -1.50 -6.18 3.36
CA TYR A 15 -2.06 -6.78 4.57
C TYR A 15 -1.74 -5.90 5.78
N GLY A 16 -2.67 -5.78 6.72
CA GLY A 16 -2.51 -5.00 7.95
C GLY A 16 -3.18 -3.63 7.85
N LEU A 17 -2.52 -2.57 8.32
CA LEU A 17 -3.07 -1.20 8.34
C LEU A 17 -4.47 -1.11 8.98
N LYS A 18 -4.70 -1.83 10.09
CA LYS A 18 -6.03 -2.02 10.70
C LYS A 18 -6.78 -0.74 11.07
N GLU A 19 -6.07 0.36 11.28
CA GLU A 19 -6.63 1.65 11.70
C GLU A 19 -6.68 2.67 10.56
N ILE A 20 -6.27 2.28 9.35
CA ILE A 20 -6.21 3.21 8.23
C ILE A 20 -7.60 3.49 7.66
N GLN A 21 -7.82 4.72 7.27
CA GLN A 21 -9.04 5.21 6.64
C GLN A 21 -8.83 5.39 5.13
N ALA A 22 -9.92 5.29 4.38
CA ALA A 22 -9.89 5.57 2.95
C ALA A 22 -9.52 7.05 2.74
N GLY A 23 -8.60 7.30 1.81
CA GLY A 23 -8.04 8.61 1.52
C GLY A 23 -6.79 8.95 2.31
N GLU A 24 -6.38 8.14 3.30
CA GLU A 24 -5.14 8.39 4.04
C GLU A 24 -3.91 8.06 3.20
N MET A 25 -2.88 8.89 3.40
CA MET A 25 -1.59 8.72 2.75
C MET A 25 -0.76 7.67 3.48
N VAL A 26 -0.08 6.84 2.71
CA VAL A 26 0.89 5.86 3.22
C VAL A 26 2.27 6.08 2.63
N GLU A 27 3.28 5.53 3.29
CA GLU A 27 4.64 5.49 2.78
C GLU A 27 5.19 4.06 2.78
N PHE A 28 5.64 3.61 1.61
CA PHE A 28 6.33 2.35 1.43
C PHE A 28 7.77 2.46 1.94
N SER A 29 8.39 1.35 2.32
CA SER A 29 9.79 1.35 2.82
C SER A 29 10.82 1.87 1.81
N SER A 30 10.47 1.93 0.52
CA SER A 30 11.25 2.56 -0.55
C SER A 30 11.16 4.10 -0.58
N GLY A 31 10.30 4.70 0.26
CA GLY A 31 9.98 6.13 0.25
C GLY A 31 8.91 6.54 -0.77
N VAL A 32 8.44 5.60 -1.59
CA VAL A 32 7.29 5.81 -2.47
C VAL A 32 6.05 6.05 -1.61
N LYS A 33 5.16 6.91 -2.07
CA LYS A 33 3.91 7.25 -1.37
C LYS A 33 2.70 6.71 -2.11
N GLY A 34 1.59 6.61 -1.41
CA GLY A 34 0.31 6.23 -2.01
C GLY A 34 -0.87 6.68 -1.17
N ILE A 35 -2.08 6.38 -1.64
CA ILE A 35 -3.33 6.60 -0.92
C ILE A 35 -4.09 5.27 -0.77
N ALA A 36 -4.58 5.00 0.43
CA ALA A 36 -5.50 3.90 0.69
C ALA A 36 -6.87 4.22 0.07
N LEU A 37 -7.41 3.36 -0.80
CA LEU A 37 -8.73 3.56 -1.42
C LEU A 37 -9.72 2.48 -1.02
N ASN A 38 -9.35 1.21 -1.20
CA ASN A 38 -10.24 0.08 -0.94
C ASN A 38 -9.83 -0.58 0.38
N LEU A 39 -10.70 -0.53 1.38
CA LEU A 39 -10.50 -1.16 2.68
C LEU A 39 -11.32 -2.44 2.75
N GLU A 40 -10.67 -3.59 2.53
CA GLU A 40 -11.27 -4.89 2.76
C GLU A 40 -10.90 -5.41 4.16
N ASN A 41 -11.62 -6.41 4.65
CA ASN A 41 -11.39 -6.95 6.00
C ASN A 41 -9.96 -7.50 6.20
N GLU A 42 -9.33 -7.98 5.13
CA GLU A 42 -8.02 -8.64 5.18
C GLU A 42 -6.91 -7.89 4.45
N ASN A 43 -7.25 -6.94 3.57
CA ASN A 43 -6.26 -6.23 2.78
C ASN A 43 -6.73 -4.81 2.42
N VAL A 44 -5.75 -3.95 2.13
CA VAL A 44 -5.96 -2.57 1.72
C VAL A 44 -5.39 -2.40 0.31
N GLY A 45 -6.21 -1.88 -0.58
CA GLY A 45 -5.79 -1.43 -1.91
C GLY A 45 -5.22 -0.02 -1.84
N ILE A 46 -3.95 0.12 -2.17
CA ILE A 46 -3.22 1.39 -2.16
C ILE A 46 -2.86 1.77 -3.59
N VAL A 47 -3.28 2.97 -4.00
CA VAL A 47 -2.84 3.56 -5.27
C VAL A 47 -1.46 4.18 -5.04
N VAL A 48 -0.51 3.78 -5.86
CA VAL A 48 0.89 4.22 -5.79
C VAL A 48 1.06 5.53 -6.55
N PHE A 49 1.81 6.46 -5.96
CA PHE A 49 2.20 7.70 -6.62
C PHE A 49 3.52 7.52 -7.35
N GLY A 50 3.49 7.63 -8.68
CA GLY A 50 4.66 7.47 -9.53
C GLY A 50 4.86 6.02 -9.95
N SER A 51 6.09 5.53 -9.90
CA SER A 51 6.43 4.17 -10.33
C SER A 51 6.34 3.18 -9.18
N ASP A 52 5.69 2.05 -9.45
CA ASP A 52 5.59 0.90 -8.57
C ASP A 52 6.81 -0.04 -8.62
N THR A 53 7.74 0.19 -9.55
CA THR A 53 8.95 -0.64 -9.74
C THR A 53 9.87 -0.70 -8.52
N ALA A 54 9.78 0.28 -7.63
CA ALA A 54 10.54 0.35 -6.38
C ALA A 54 9.84 -0.33 -5.19
N ILE A 55 8.64 -0.89 -5.39
CA ILE A 55 7.87 -1.60 -4.36
C ILE A 55 7.91 -3.09 -4.68
N LYS A 56 8.09 -3.92 -3.66
CA LYS A 56 8.12 -5.38 -3.81
C LYS A 56 7.20 -6.06 -2.82
N GLU A 57 6.79 -7.27 -3.15
CA GLU A 57 6.14 -8.16 -2.19
C GLU A 57 6.99 -8.30 -0.93
N GLY A 58 6.33 -8.21 0.22
CA GLY A 58 6.96 -8.29 1.53
C GLY A 58 7.44 -6.96 2.09
N ASP A 59 7.47 -5.88 1.31
CA ASP A 59 7.87 -4.55 1.77
C ASP A 59 6.94 -4.03 2.86
N LEU A 60 7.49 -3.21 3.75
CA LEU A 60 6.73 -2.56 4.80
C LEU A 60 6.05 -1.30 4.27
N VAL A 61 4.85 -1.05 4.80
CA VAL A 61 4.06 0.15 4.54
C VAL A 61 3.65 0.77 5.87
N LYS A 62 3.80 2.08 6.00
CA LYS A 62 3.38 2.83 7.18
C LYS A 62 2.13 3.63 6.89
#